data_AF-A0A7S2ETM8-F1
#
_entry.id   AF-A0A7S2ETM8-F1
#
_cell.length_a   1.000
_cell.length_b   1.000
_cell.length_c   1.000
_cell.angle_alpha   90.00
_cell.angle_beta   90.00
_cell.angle_gamma   90.00
#
_symmetry.space_group_name_H-M   'P 1'
#
loop_
_entity.id
_entity.type
_entity.pdbx_description
1 polymer ?
#
loop_
_entity_poly.entity_id
_entity_poly.type
_entity_poly.pdbx_seq_one_letter_code
_entity_poly.pdbx_strand_id
1 'polypeptide(L)'
;GGEARAGGAAGPKYEETRIVGLSTALANPHDLADWIGIDVHGHAPHAKRGLYNFRPSVRPIPMEVHIQGFPGRHYCPRMATMNKPCYAAIREHSPTKPVIIFVASRRQTRLTALDLISYAAGDENPTAFLGCDERKVEQIASNLTDESLAHTLSFGIGLHHAGLTSRDRD
;
A
#
# COMPACT_ATOMS: atom_id res chain seq x y z
N GLY A 1 41.11 49.21 43.94
CA GLY A 1 40.02 48.92 43.00
C GLY A 1 40.65 48.53 41.68
N GLY A 2 40.34 47.41 41.06
CA GLY A 2 39.08 46.71 41.03
C GLY A 2 38.42 47.01 39.69
N GLU A 3 38.67 46.18 38.68
CA GLU A 3 37.80 46.03 37.53
C GLU A 3 37.96 44.59 37.01
N ALA A 4 37.10 43.72 37.54
CA ALA A 4 36.91 42.38 37.05
C ALA A 4 36.22 42.47 35.67
N ARG A 5 36.86 41.94 34.63
CA ARG A 5 36.21 41.73 33.34
C ARG A 5 35.03 40.77 33.53
N ALA A 6 33.83 41.29 33.36
CA ALA A 6 32.60 40.52 33.35
C ALA A 6 32.72 39.37 32.34
N GLY A 7 32.51 38.15 32.81
CA GLY A 7 32.38 36.98 31.97
C GLY A 7 31.20 37.17 31.03
N GLY A 8 31.47 37.14 29.72
CA GLY A 8 30.42 37.11 28.71
C GLY A 8 29.55 35.88 28.94
N ALA A 9 28.27 36.09 29.22
CA ALA A 9 27.30 35.02 29.31
C ALA A 9 27.27 34.27 27.96
N ALA A 10 27.63 32.98 28.00
CA ALA A 10 27.47 32.11 26.84
C ALA A 10 25.97 32.05 26.51
N GLY A 11 25.62 32.47 25.29
CA GLY A 11 24.26 32.32 24.76
C GLY A 11 23.81 30.84 24.79
N PRO A 12 22.51 30.57 24.61
CA PRO A 12 21.99 29.22 24.69
C PRO A 12 22.77 28.28 23.75
N LYS A 13 23.33 27.20 24.31
CA LYS A 13 23.88 26.10 23.51
C LYS A 13 22.69 25.38 22.87
N TYR A 14 22.54 25.55 21.56
CA TYR A 14 21.63 24.72 20.79
C TYR A 14 22.22 23.31 20.71
N GLU A 15 21.48 22.31 21.19
CA GLU A 15 21.85 20.91 20.96
C GLU A 15 21.54 20.54 19.51
N GLU A 16 22.52 19.96 18.83
CA GLU A 16 22.32 19.46 17.46
C GLU A 16 21.33 18.29 17.47
N THR A 17 20.14 18.52 16.92
CA THR A 17 19.13 17.47 16.76
C THR A 17 19.39 16.70 15.48
N ARG A 18 19.65 15.39 15.60
CA ARG A 18 19.83 14.52 14.43
C ARG A 18 18.49 14.27 13.73
N ILE A 19 18.41 14.65 12.46
CA ILE A 19 17.26 14.35 11.59
C ILE A 19 17.57 13.10 10.77
N VAL A 20 16.59 12.18 10.68
CA VAL A 20 16.66 11.00 9.80
C VAL A 20 15.41 11.01 8.91
N GLY A 21 15.62 11.24 7.60
CA GLY A 21 14.56 11.22 6.60
C GLY A 21 14.43 9.83 5.95
N LEU A 22 13.22 9.30 5.90
CA LEU A 22 12.88 8.09 5.15
C LEU A 22 11.99 8.49 3.97
N SER A 23 12.38 8.10 2.76
CA SER A 23 11.64 8.40 1.53
C SER A 23 11.64 7.19 0.61
N THR A 24 10.69 7.15 -0.32
CA THR A 24 10.81 6.32 -1.53
C THR A 24 11.92 6.86 -2.44
N ALA A 25 12.27 6.10 -3.48
CA ALA A 25 13.26 6.51 -4.47
C ALA A 25 12.96 7.90 -5.05
N LEU A 26 13.92 8.81 -4.97
CA LEU A 26 13.76 10.20 -5.40
C LEU A 26 14.46 10.45 -6.73
N ALA A 27 13.82 11.24 -7.59
CA ALA A 27 14.43 11.72 -8.83
C ALA A 27 15.51 12.79 -8.58
N ASN A 28 15.27 13.69 -7.61
CA ASN A 28 16.23 14.71 -7.19
C ASN A 28 16.53 14.62 -5.68
N PRO A 29 17.38 13.67 -5.25
CA PRO A 29 17.69 13.48 -3.83
C PRO A 29 18.62 14.57 -3.27
N HIS A 30 19.31 15.34 -4.12
CA HIS A 30 20.31 16.32 -3.70
C HIS A 30 19.69 17.57 -3.09
N ASP A 31 18.66 18.14 -3.72
CA ASP A 31 17.95 19.30 -3.17
C ASP A 31 17.34 19.00 -1.79
N LEU A 32 16.81 17.78 -1.61
CA LEU A 32 16.27 17.36 -0.32
C LEU A 32 17.38 17.22 0.73
N ALA A 33 18.53 16.66 0.33
CA ALA A 33 19.69 16.50 1.20
C ALA A 33 20.24 17.86 1.65
N ASP A 34 20.36 18.83 0.74
CA ASP A 34 20.75 20.20 1.05
C ASP A 34 19.76 20.86 2.01
N TRP A 35 18.45 20.70 1.76
CA TRP A 35 17.40 21.28 2.61
C TRP A 35 17.45 20.77 4.06
N ILE A 36 17.76 19.49 4.27
CA ILE A 36 17.88 18.89 5.61
C ILE A 36 19.29 18.96 6.21
N GLY A 37 20.22 19.67 5.55
CA GLY A 37 21.57 19.94 6.07
C GLY A 37 22.56 18.78 5.91
N ILE A 38 22.34 17.86 4.96
CA ILE A 38 23.33 16.85 4.57
C ILE A 38 24.29 17.49 3.57
N ASP A 39 25.58 17.55 3.91
CA ASP A 39 26.61 18.03 2.99
C ASP A 39 26.84 17.05 1.84
N VAL A 40 26.19 17.33 0.71
CA VAL A 40 26.37 16.59 -0.55
C VAL A 40 27.42 17.23 -1.48
N HIS A 41 27.91 18.43 -1.15
CA HIS A 41 28.75 19.25 -2.03
C HIS A 41 30.25 19.22 -1.70
N GLY A 42 30.68 18.60 -0.59
CA GLY A 42 32.12 18.36 -0.37
C GLY A 42 32.81 19.29 0.63
N HIS A 43 32.07 20.12 1.37
CA HIS A 43 32.66 21.20 2.16
C HIS A 43 33.18 20.73 3.53
N ALA A 44 32.72 19.58 4.02
CA ALA A 44 33.06 19.01 5.31
C ALA A 44 33.79 17.66 5.20
N PRO A 45 34.57 17.26 6.24
CA PRO A 45 35.29 15.97 6.27
C PRO A 45 34.40 14.71 6.22
N HIS A 46 33.08 14.86 6.27
CA HIS A 46 32.09 13.79 6.11
C HIS A 46 31.17 13.98 4.91
N ALA A 47 31.55 14.85 3.96
CA ALA A 47 30.78 15.09 2.77
C ALA A 47 30.41 13.79 2.05
N LYS A 48 29.16 13.71 1.58
CA LYS A 48 28.51 12.54 0.96
C LYS A 48 28.14 11.39 1.91
N ARG A 49 28.39 11.49 3.23
CA ARG A 49 27.83 10.55 4.21
C ARG A 49 26.46 11.04 4.67
N GLY A 50 25.42 10.22 4.48
CA GLY A 50 24.07 10.52 4.98
C GLY A 50 22.96 10.48 3.91
N LEU A 51 23.31 10.56 2.63
CA LEU A 51 22.36 10.42 1.52
C LEU A 51 22.40 9.00 0.93
N TYR A 52 21.32 8.25 1.09
CA TYR A 52 21.15 6.94 0.49
C TYR A 52 19.89 6.94 -0.38
N ASN A 53 20.06 7.01 -1.70
CA ASN A 53 18.96 6.98 -2.66
C ASN A 53 19.10 5.75 -3.55
N PHE A 54 18.12 4.84 -3.49
CA PHE A 54 18.12 3.58 -4.22
C PHE A 54 17.13 3.63 -5.37
N ARG A 55 17.44 2.92 -6.47
CA ARG A 55 16.48 2.79 -7.59
C ARG A 55 15.25 2.01 -7.12
N PRO A 56 14.04 2.26 -7.68
CA PRO A 56 12.83 1.52 -7.31
C PRO A 56 12.92 -0.01 -7.48
N SER A 57 13.86 -0.47 -8.32
CA SER A 57 14.17 -1.88 -8.56
C SER A 57 15.00 -2.53 -7.44
N VAL A 58 15.65 -1.74 -6.59
CA VAL A 58 16.40 -2.23 -5.42
C VAL A 58 15.40 -2.57 -4.33
N ARG A 59 14.90 -3.81 -4.37
CA ARG A 59 13.96 -4.36 -3.39
C ARG A 59 14.50 -5.69 -2.87
N PRO A 60 14.31 -6.00 -1.58
CA PRO A 60 14.66 -7.31 -1.04
C PRO A 60 13.92 -8.45 -1.74
N ILE A 61 12.69 -8.18 -2.19
CA ILE A 61 11.85 -9.10 -2.95
C ILE A 61 11.66 -8.50 -4.36
N PRO A 62 12.11 -9.18 -5.43
CA PRO A 62 11.87 -8.76 -6.80
C PRO A 62 10.37 -8.61 -7.09
N MET A 63 10.03 -7.68 -7.98
CA MET A 63 8.64 -7.39 -8.34
C MET A 63 8.49 -7.43 -9.86
N GLU A 64 7.52 -8.20 -10.32
CA GLU A 64 7.08 -8.23 -11.72
C GLU A 64 5.87 -7.31 -11.88
N VAL A 65 5.84 -6.54 -12.98
CA VAL A 65 4.79 -5.55 -13.24
C VAL A 65 4.25 -5.77 -14.63
N HIS A 66 2.94 -5.99 -14.71
CA HIS A 66 2.20 -6.13 -15.96
C HIS A 66 1.24 -4.96 -16.10
N ILE A 67 1.24 -4.29 -17.25
CA ILE A 67 0.35 -3.16 -17.54
C ILE A 67 -0.58 -3.54 -18.68
N GLN A 68 -1.88 -3.52 -18.42
CA GLN A 68 -2.92 -3.79 -19.42
C GLN A 68 -3.78 -2.54 -19.62
N GLY A 69 -3.88 -2.07 -20.86
CA GLY A 69 -4.68 -0.90 -21.23
C GLY A 69 -6.12 -1.29 -21.62
N PHE A 70 -7.10 -0.56 -21.11
CA PHE A 70 -8.52 -0.77 -21.40
C PHE A 70 -9.12 0.43 -22.15
N PRO A 71 -9.53 0.27 -23.41
CA PRO A 71 -10.10 1.35 -24.19
C PRO A 71 -11.52 1.72 -23.71
N GLY A 72 -12.02 2.87 -24.17
CA GLY A 72 -13.36 3.37 -23.84
C GLY A 72 -13.32 4.61 -22.95
N ARG A 73 -14.20 5.57 -23.20
CA ARG A 73 -14.25 6.84 -22.45
C ARG A 73 -15.13 6.75 -21.20
N HIS A 74 -16.22 5.99 -21.29
CA HIS A 74 -17.20 5.89 -20.22
C HIS A 74 -16.68 5.01 -19.08
N TYR A 75 -16.72 5.56 -17.87
CA TYR A 75 -16.12 4.97 -16.68
C TYR A 75 -16.74 3.61 -16.32
N CYS A 76 -18.06 3.54 -16.10
CA CYS A 76 -18.69 2.32 -15.59
C CYS A 76 -18.52 1.11 -16.52
N PRO A 77 -18.79 1.22 -17.84
CA PRO A 77 -18.58 0.10 -18.76
C PRO A 77 -17.12 -0.34 -18.82
N ARG A 78 -16.18 0.62 -18.80
CA ARG A 78 -14.74 0.31 -18.81
C ARG A 78 -14.28 -0.41 -17.54
N MET A 79 -14.83 -0.08 -16.37
CA MET A 79 -14.52 -0.82 -15.14
C MET A 79 -15.08 -2.24 -15.17
N ALA A 80 -16.28 -2.43 -15.70
CA ALA A 80 -16.88 -3.77 -15.82
C ALA A 80 -16.06 -4.69 -16.75
N THR A 81 -15.52 -4.15 -17.87
CA THR A 81 -14.67 -4.94 -18.78
C THR A 81 -13.34 -5.38 -18.17
N MET A 82 -12.93 -4.80 -17.05
CA MET A 82 -11.69 -5.18 -16.34
C MET A 82 -11.86 -6.38 -15.40
N ASN A 83 -13.10 -6.72 -14.99
CA ASN A 83 -13.31 -7.76 -13.98
C ASN A 83 -12.93 -9.17 -14.48
N LYS A 84 -13.27 -9.52 -15.72
CA LYS A 84 -12.89 -10.82 -16.30
C LYS A 84 -11.36 -10.98 -16.48
N PRO A 85 -10.64 -9.99 -17.05
CA PRO A 85 -9.17 -10.00 -17.07
C PRO A 85 -8.55 -10.02 -15.67
N CYS A 86 -9.16 -9.36 -14.68
CA CYS A 86 -8.70 -9.42 -13.30
C CYS A 86 -8.78 -10.85 -12.74
N TYR A 87 -9.88 -11.57 -12.96
CA TYR A 87 -9.97 -12.99 -12.61
C TYR A 87 -8.87 -13.82 -13.29
N ALA A 88 -8.67 -13.64 -14.61
CA ALA A 88 -7.63 -14.35 -15.35
C ALA A 88 -6.23 -14.08 -14.78
N ALA A 89 -5.91 -12.84 -14.43
CA ALA A 89 -4.63 -12.46 -13.83
C ALA A 89 -4.39 -13.13 -12.46
N ILE A 90 -5.45 -13.34 -11.65
CA ILE A 90 -5.34 -14.10 -10.41
C ILE A 90 -4.94 -15.54 -10.70
N ARG A 91 -5.64 -16.19 -11.66
CA ARG A 91 -5.38 -17.59 -12.04
C ARG A 91 -3.99 -17.78 -12.64
N GLU A 92 -3.50 -16.79 -13.39
CA GLU A 92 -2.18 -16.83 -14.04
C GLU A 92 -1.03 -16.56 -13.04
N HIS A 93 -1.10 -15.46 -12.28
CA HIS A 93 0.04 -14.98 -11.51
C HIS A 93 0.02 -15.39 -10.03
N SER A 94 -1.15 -15.69 -9.47
CA SER A 94 -1.30 -15.96 -8.03
C SER A 94 -2.45 -16.95 -7.72
N PRO A 95 -2.47 -18.15 -8.32
CA PRO A 95 -3.61 -19.06 -8.22
C PRO A 95 -3.88 -19.56 -6.79
N THR A 96 -2.86 -19.61 -5.93
CA THR A 96 -2.93 -20.15 -4.56
C THR A 96 -2.37 -19.20 -3.49
N LYS A 97 -1.85 -18.03 -3.90
CA LYS A 97 -1.26 -17.05 -2.98
C LYS A 97 -2.23 -15.88 -2.78
N PRO A 98 -2.15 -15.16 -1.64
CA PRO A 98 -3.03 -14.02 -1.37
C PRO A 98 -2.97 -12.93 -2.43
N VAL A 99 -4.12 -12.34 -2.77
CA VAL A 99 -4.26 -11.25 -3.75
C VAL A 99 -4.99 -10.06 -3.12
N ILE A 100 -4.51 -8.85 -3.42
CA ILE A 100 -5.18 -7.59 -3.06
C ILE A 100 -5.59 -6.88 -4.35
N ILE A 101 -6.86 -6.50 -4.47
CA ILE A 101 -7.40 -5.79 -5.63
C ILE A 101 -7.82 -4.39 -5.19
N PHE A 102 -7.14 -3.37 -5.72
CA PHE A 102 -7.53 -1.98 -5.51
C PHE A 102 -8.58 -1.57 -6.55
N VAL A 103 -9.64 -0.95 -6.06
CA VAL A 103 -10.76 -0.46 -6.88
C VAL A 103 -11.01 1.02 -6.62
N ALA A 104 -11.61 1.70 -7.58
CA ALA A 104 -11.73 3.15 -7.56
C ALA A 104 -12.91 3.70 -6.73
N SER A 105 -13.76 2.86 -6.15
CA SER A 105 -14.83 3.32 -5.24
C SER A 105 -15.34 2.24 -4.30
N ARG A 106 -16.02 2.63 -3.21
CA ARG A 106 -16.75 1.73 -2.30
C ARG A 106 -17.70 0.79 -3.04
N ARG A 107 -18.47 1.34 -3.98
CA ARG A 107 -19.44 0.56 -4.76
C ARG A 107 -18.73 -0.48 -5.62
N GLN A 108 -17.58 -0.13 -6.18
CA GLN A 108 -16.80 -1.02 -7.04
C GLN A 108 -16.25 -2.22 -6.25
N THR A 109 -15.93 -2.06 -4.97
CA THR A 109 -15.45 -3.18 -4.11
C THR A 109 -16.44 -4.34 -4.14
N ARG A 110 -17.73 -4.05 -3.94
CA ARG A 110 -18.79 -5.06 -3.99
C ARG A 110 -19.03 -5.60 -5.39
N LEU A 111 -19.12 -4.73 -6.41
CA LEU A 111 -19.42 -5.16 -7.77
C LEU A 111 -18.34 -6.07 -8.34
N THR A 112 -17.07 -5.71 -8.15
CA THR A 112 -15.95 -6.55 -8.58
C THR A 112 -15.92 -7.87 -7.82
N ALA A 113 -16.17 -7.89 -6.51
CA ALA A 113 -16.23 -9.14 -5.75
C ALA A 113 -17.32 -10.09 -6.26
N LEU A 114 -18.53 -9.59 -6.53
CA LEU A 114 -19.64 -10.41 -7.05
C LEU A 114 -19.33 -10.98 -8.45
N ASP A 115 -18.69 -10.20 -9.31
CA ASP A 115 -18.26 -10.69 -10.63
C ASP A 115 -17.17 -11.77 -10.50
N LEU A 116 -16.22 -11.60 -9.57
CA LEU A 116 -15.19 -12.61 -9.30
C LEU A 116 -15.78 -13.93 -8.77
N ILE A 117 -16.77 -13.87 -7.88
CA ILE A 117 -17.53 -15.04 -7.41
C ILE A 117 -18.21 -15.71 -8.61
N SER A 118 -18.86 -14.92 -9.46
CA SER A 118 -19.57 -15.43 -10.65
C SER A 118 -18.62 -16.11 -11.63
N TYR A 119 -17.42 -15.57 -11.84
CA TYR A 119 -16.39 -16.21 -12.68
C TYR A 119 -15.84 -17.48 -12.06
N ALA A 120 -15.57 -17.49 -10.76
CA ALA A 120 -15.10 -18.69 -10.05
C ALA A 120 -16.15 -19.81 -10.08
N ALA A 121 -17.43 -19.47 -9.92
CA ALA A 121 -18.54 -20.43 -9.97
C ALA A 121 -18.73 -21.08 -11.36
N GLY A 122 -18.29 -20.42 -12.42
CA GLY A 122 -18.27 -20.96 -13.78
C GLY A 122 -17.02 -21.79 -14.12
N ASP A 123 -16.06 -21.87 -13.20
CA ASP A 123 -14.80 -22.61 -13.36
C ASP A 123 -14.88 -23.97 -12.61
N GLU A 124 -13.86 -24.82 -12.76
CA GLU A 124 -13.85 -26.18 -12.18
C GLU A 124 -13.85 -26.18 -10.64
N ASN A 125 -13.42 -25.09 -10.01
CA ASN A 125 -13.35 -24.94 -8.56
C ASN A 125 -14.05 -23.65 -8.08
N PRO A 126 -15.36 -23.70 -7.79
CA PRO A 126 -16.13 -22.55 -7.31
C PRO A 126 -15.64 -21.96 -5.98
N THR A 127 -14.94 -22.74 -5.16
CA THR A 127 -14.43 -22.32 -3.84
C THR A 127 -12.93 -22.02 -3.88
N ALA A 128 -12.36 -21.76 -5.06
CA ALA A 128 -10.93 -21.57 -5.26
C ALA A 128 -10.28 -20.47 -4.40
N PHE A 129 -11.05 -19.49 -3.92
CA PHE A 129 -10.55 -18.41 -3.07
C PHE A 129 -10.63 -18.72 -1.56
N LEU A 130 -11.34 -19.78 -1.17
CA LEU A 130 -11.46 -20.17 0.22
C LEU A 130 -10.18 -20.90 0.68
N GLY A 131 -9.31 -20.17 1.38
CA GLY A 131 -8.04 -20.73 1.90
C GLY A 131 -8.16 -21.46 3.25
N CYS A 132 -9.35 -21.64 3.79
CA CYS A 132 -9.58 -22.25 5.10
C CYS A 132 -10.91 -23.00 5.17
N ASP A 133 -11.17 -23.67 6.30
CA ASP A 133 -12.41 -24.43 6.53
C ASP A 133 -13.65 -23.53 6.43
N GLU A 134 -14.62 -23.96 5.64
CA GLU A 134 -15.89 -23.26 5.39
C GLU A 134 -16.64 -22.93 6.68
N ARG A 135 -16.64 -23.84 7.67
CA ARG A 135 -17.32 -23.62 8.97
C ARG A 135 -16.71 -22.45 9.73
N LYS A 136 -15.38 -22.27 9.62
CA LYS A 136 -14.70 -21.14 10.27
C LYS A 136 -15.12 -19.82 9.62
N VAL A 137 -15.26 -19.82 8.29
CA VAL A 137 -15.68 -18.65 7.54
C VAL A 137 -17.14 -18.30 7.84
N GLU A 138 -18.03 -19.28 7.89
CA GLU A 138 -19.44 -19.09 8.27
C GLU A 138 -19.58 -18.50 9.69
N GLN A 139 -18.79 -18.98 10.64
CA GLN A 139 -18.75 -18.43 11.99
C GLN A 139 -18.33 -16.95 12.00
N ILE A 140 -17.34 -16.57 11.21
CA ILE A 140 -16.93 -15.17 11.09
C ILE A 140 -18.03 -14.35 10.40
N ALA A 141 -18.54 -14.84 9.26
CA ALA A 141 -19.54 -14.15 8.46
C ALA A 141 -20.84 -13.88 9.23
N SER A 142 -21.28 -14.82 10.08
CA SER A 142 -22.47 -14.65 10.93
C SER A 142 -22.34 -13.54 11.99
N ASN A 143 -21.11 -13.11 12.30
CA ASN A 143 -20.83 -12.06 13.28
C ASN A 143 -20.64 -10.67 12.65
N LEU A 144 -20.66 -10.57 11.32
CA LEU A 144 -20.46 -9.31 10.59
C LEU A 144 -21.76 -8.51 10.49
N THR A 145 -21.62 -7.18 10.44
CA THR A 145 -22.75 -6.27 10.26
C THR A 145 -23.03 -5.95 8.79
N ASP A 146 -22.00 -5.88 7.95
CA ASP A 146 -22.15 -5.64 6.51
C ASP A 146 -22.52 -6.93 5.78
N GLU A 147 -23.76 -7.00 5.28
CA GLU A 147 -24.29 -8.17 4.56
C GLU A 147 -23.51 -8.50 3.29
N SER A 148 -22.98 -7.48 2.60
CA SER A 148 -22.21 -7.69 1.37
C SER A 148 -20.85 -8.33 1.69
N LEU A 149 -20.21 -7.89 2.76
CA LEU A 149 -19.00 -8.52 3.28
C LEU A 149 -19.28 -9.95 3.74
N ALA A 150 -20.33 -10.18 4.53
CA ALA A 150 -20.69 -11.52 5.00
C ALA A 150 -20.92 -12.49 3.83
N HIS A 151 -21.66 -12.06 2.81
CA HIS A 151 -21.90 -12.88 1.62
C HIS A 151 -20.63 -13.14 0.81
N THR A 152 -19.82 -12.12 0.54
CA THR A 152 -18.60 -12.31 -0.27
C THR A 152 -17.54 -13.13 0.45
N LEU A 153 -17.47 -13.01 1.77
CA LEU A 153 -16.51 -13.73 2.61
C LEU A 153 -16.76 -15.24 2.58
N SER A 154 -18.01 -15.71 2.50
CA SER A 154 -18.31 -17.15 2.38
C SER A 154 -17.73 -17.78 1.10
N PHE A 155 -17.40 -16.97 0.08
CA PHE A 155 -16.71 -17.41 -1.12
C PHE A 155 -15.20 -17.13 -1.09
N GLY A 156 -14.65 -16.75 0.07
CA GLY A 156 -13.23 -16.45 0.25
C GLY A 156 -12.81 -15.05 -0.21
N ILE A 157 -13.75 -14.14 -0.48
CA ILE A 157 -13.43 -12.76 -0.90
C ILE A 157 -13.82 -11.76 0.20
N GLY A 158 -12.83 -11.09 0.78
CA GLY A 158 -13.04 -9.99 1.70
C GLY A 158 -13.24 -8.65 0.99
N LEU A 159 -14.00 -7.74 1.60
CA LEU A 159 -14.16 -6.35 1.17
C LEU A 159 -13.51 -5.43 2.19
N HIS A 160 -12.87 -4.35 1.72
CA HIS A 160 -12.35 -3.31 2.59
C HIS A 160 -12.65 -1.92 2.01
N HIS A 161 -13.36 -1.09 2.76
CA HIS A 161 -13.65 0.30 2.40
C HIS A 161 -14.00 1.15 3.62
N ALA A 162 -13.95 2.48 3.50
CA ALA A 162 -14.20 3.41 4.60
C ALA A 162 -15.61 3.32 5.23
N GLY A 163 -16.57 2.71 4.56
CA GLY A 163 -17.92 2.51 5.10
C GLY A 163 -18.12 1.25 5.95
N LEU A 164 -17.08 0.45 6.20
CA LEU A 164 -17.16 -0.68 7.12
C LEU A 164 -17.03 -0.20 8.57
N THR A 165 -17.66 -0.92 9.50
CA THR A 165 -17.43 -0.69 10.92
C THR A 165 -16.00 -1.11 11.28
N SER A 166 -15.43 -0.55 12.36
CA SER A 166 -14.13 -1.01 12.85
C SER A 166 -14.15 -2.51 13.17
N ARG A 167 -15.26 -3.01 13.72
CA ARG A 167 -15.44 -4.43 14.01
C ARG A 167 -15.42 -5.33 12.77
N ASP A 168 -16.07 -4.92 11.68
CA ASP A 168 -16.09 -5.72 10.45
C ASP A 168 -14.76 -5.63 9.68
N ARG A 169 -13.99 -4.57 9.91
CA ARG A 169 -12.67 -4.37 9.28
C ARG A 169 -11.58 -5.19 9.95
N ASP A 170 -11.62 -5.28 11.28
CA ASP A 170 -10.58 -5.88 12.13
C ASP A 170 -10.81 -7.39 12.30
#